data_AF-A0A661IC62-F1
#
_entry.id   AF-A0A661IC62-F1
#
_cell.length_a   1.000
_cell.length_b   1.000
_cell.length_c   1.000
_cell.angle_alpha   90.00
_cell.angle_beta   90.00
_cell.angle_gamma   90.00
#
_symmetry.space_group_name_H-M   'P 1'
#
loop_
_entity.id
_entity.type
_entity.pdbx_description
1 polymer ?
#
loop_
_entity_poly.entity_id
_entity_poly.type
_entity_poly.pdbx_seq_one_letter_code
_entity_poly.pdbx_strand_id
1 'polypeptide(L)'
;MLLKILKDHRPEAMAVVFDAKGPSFRSGIFREYKANRPPLSDDLSRQIPYIKEIVEAFRIPILEKEGYEADDLIGTVAKRARGEGIDVVIVSGDKDLLQLVDERVTQLDTMRDELYGPKEVEAKLGVKPSSIPDMMGLCGDPIDNIPGVPGIGKKTAQELIRRYGSLEALLERAEEDPGIRKRLKEAIRQNRQQALLSKQLATIDTQVPLEFRWEDFRLAPPDEERLKAIFRELEFHRFLKELFPERTLSEEGYHLVTEKEDLEALVRRLRKAEGFALDLESTSRDPMMAQLVGFAISLSPHEAYYIPVGHDYLGAPPQLPVDEVLTRLKGVLEDEGIKKYGQNIKYDYIILGRYGVKLRGISCDAMVAAYLLDPTRRVYNLESLAQQFLGHQMITYKEVVGKGEGFQKVELEQAKRYACE
;
A
#
# COMPACT_ATOMS: atom_id res chain seq x y z
N MET A 1 -1.55 -0.10 7.26
CA MET A 1 -0.68 -1.29 7.21
C MET A 1 -1.31 -2.40 6.37
N LEU A 2 -2.47 -2.94 6.75
CA LEU A 2 -3.16 -4.03 6.03
C LEU A 2 -3.29 -3.78 4.52
N LEU A 3 -3.82 -2.63 4.12
CA LEU A 3 -3.97 -2.25 2.70
C LEU A 3 -2.64 -2.24 1.93
N LYS A 4 -1.56 -1.78 2.56
CA LYS A 4 -0.21 -1.79 1.96
C LYS A 4 0.21 -3.23 1.67
N ILE A 5 0.01 -4.15 2.63
CA ILE A 5 0.37 -5.56 2.46
C ILE A 5 -0.42 -6.19 1.31
N LEU A 6 -1.74 -5.98 1.27
CA LEU A 6 -2.59 -6.50 0.19
C LEU A 6 -2.16 -5.98 -1.18
N LYS A 7 -1.80 -4.70 -1.27
CA LYS A 7 -1.39 -4.04 -2.52
C LYS A 7 -0.01 -4.47 -3.00
N ASP A 8 0.97 -4.46 -2.11
CA ASP A 8 2.39 -4.60 -2.45
C ASP A 8 2.79 -6.08 -2.56
N HIS A 9 2.22 -6.95 -1.74
CA HIS A 9 2.59 -8.38 -1.69
C HIS A 9 1.57 -9.30 -2.37
N ARG A 10 0.32 -8.85 -2.59
CA ARG A 10 -0.74 -9.61 -3.28
C ARG A 10 -0.82 -11.10 -2.87
N PRO A 11 -0.95 -11.40 -1.56
CA PRO A 11 -0.96 -12.77 -1.08
C PRO A 11 -2.21 -13.53 -1.58
N GLU A 12 -2.06 -14.83 -1.88
CA GLU A 12 -3.20 -15.69 -2.23
C GLU A 12 -4.07 -16.03 -1.02
N ALA A 13 -3.43 -16.10 0.15
CA ALA A 13 -4.06 -16.42 1.42
C ALA A 13 -3.49 -15.56 2.56
N MET A 14 -4.33 -15.24 3.55
CA MET A 14 -3.95 -14.42 4.70
C MET A 14 -4.81 -14.77 5.92
N ALA A 15 -4.24 -14.62 7.10
CA ALA A 15 -4.96 -14.61 8.37
C ALA A 15 -4.42 -13.49 9.25
N VAL A 16 -5.27 -12.94 10.13
CA VAL A 16 -4.84 -12.04 11.19
C VAL A 16 -5.00 -12.76 12.52
N VAL A 17 -3.95 -12.76 13.33
CA VAL A 17 -3.92 -13.46 14.61
C VAL A 17 -4.00 -12.44 15.74
N PHE A 18 -4.87 -12.69 16.72
CA PHE A 18 -4.99 -11.87 17.93
C PHE A 18 -4.72 -12.73 19.16
N ASP A 19 -4.13 -12.10 20.19
CA ASP A 19 -4.09 -12.68 21.52
C ASP A 19 -5.50 -12.80 22.08
N ALA A 20 -5.82 -13.97 22.63
CA ALA A 20 -7.05 -14.19 23.35
C ALA A 20 -7.00 -13.51 24.73
N LYS A 21 -8.19 -13.23 25.29
CA LYS A 21 -8.27 -12.75 26.68
C LYS A 21 -7.84 -13.84 27.65
N GLY A 22 -7.14 -13.44 28.71
CA GLY A 22 -6.75 -14.32 29.83
C GLY A 22 -5.27 -14.71 29.81
N PRO A 23 -4.83 -15.50 30.81
CA PRO A 23 -3.45 -15.96 30.89
C PRO A 23 -3.16 -17.01 29.81
N SER A 24 -1.94 -17.01 29.28
CA SER A 24 -1.45 -18.09 28.45
C SER A 24 -0.97 -19.27 29.30
N PHE A 25 -0.74 -20.43 28.67
CA PHE A 25 -0.18 -21.60 29.36
C PHE A 25 1.18 -21.29 30.02
N ARG A 26 1.93 -20.29 29.52
CA ARG A 26 3.19 -19.82 30.11
C ARG A 26 3.01 -19.27 31.52
N SER A 27 1.89 -18.58 31.80
CA SER A 27 1.58 -18.10 33.16
C SER A 27 1.38 -19.25 34.15
N GLY A 28 0.96 -20.43 33.69
CA GLY A 28 0.89 -21.65 34.49
C GLY A 28 2.25 -22.29 34.76
N ILE A 29 3.23 -22.07 33.87
CA ILE A 29 4.60 -22.56 34.02
C ILE A 29 5.43 -21.63 34.92
N PHE A 30 5.30 -20.31 34.73
CA PHE A 30 6.03 -19.29 35.48
C PHE A 30 5.12 -18.09 35.77
N ARG A 31 4.80 -17.88 37.04
CA ARG A 31 3.80 -16.89 37.48
C ARG A 31 4.21 -15.46 37.17
N GLU A 32 5.50 -15.17 37.19
CA GLU A 32 6.05 -13.85 36.96
C GLU A 32 6.24 -13.54 35.46
N TYR A 33 5.92 -14.47 34.55
CA TYR A 33 6.00 -14.27 33.11
C TYR A 33 5.09 -13.10 32.68
N LYS A 34 5.67 -12.13 31.95
CA LYS A 34 5.01 -10.87 31.52
C LYS A 34 4.40 -10.03 32.66
N ALA A 35 4.70 -10.33 33.92
CA ALA A 35 4.08 -9.65 35.08
C ALA A 35 4.42 -8.15 35.18
N ASN A 36 5.53 -7.73 34.56
CA ASN A 36 5.95 -6.33 34.51
C ASN A 36 5.34 -5.55 33.32
N ARG A 37 4.60 -6.20 32.43
CA ARG A 37 3.95 -5.52 31.31
C ARG A 37 2.78 -4.69 31.85
N PRO A 38 2.66 -3.40 31.48
CA PRO A 38 1.49 -2.62 31.84
C PRO A 38 0.25 -3.26 31.20
N PRO A 39 -0.93 -3.16 31.84
CA PRO A 39 -2.17 -3.58 31.21
C PRO A 39 -2.38 -2.81 29.91
N LEU A 40 -3.10 -3.42 28.98
CA LEU A 40 -3.55 -2.75 27.76
C LEU A 40 -4.30 -1.46 28.14
N SER A 41 -3.94 -0.33 27.52
CA SER A 41 -4.63 0.93 27.81
C SER A 41 -6.09 0.86 27.40
N ASP A 42 -6.97 1.53 28.16
CA ASP A 42 -8.40 1.57 27.88
C ASP A 42 -8.70 2.10 26.46
N ASP A 43 -7.94 3.11 26.02
CA ASP A 43 -8.07 3.70 24.69
C ASP A 43 -7.76 2.69 23.57
N LEU A 44 -6.76 1.81 23.78
CA LEU A 44 -6.41 0.78 22.81
C LEU A 44 -7.39 -0.39 22.87
N SER A 45 -7.81 -0.79 24.08
CA SER A 45 -8.81 -1.83 24.30
C SER A 45 -10.12 -1.55 23.57
N ARG A 46 -10.57 -0.28 23.55
CA ARG A 46 -11.76 0.17 22.81
C ARG A 46 -11.60 0.12 21.28
N GLN A 47 -10.38 0.14 20.77
CA GLN A 47 -10.11 0.08 19.33
C GLN A 47 -10.08 -1.34 18.77
N ILE A 48 -9.71 -2.34 19.58
CA ILE A 48 -9.59 -3.74 19.12
C ILE A 48 -10.88 -4.26 18.46
N PRO A 49 -12.08 -4.05 19.01
CA PRO A 49 -13.32 -4.50 18.37
C PRO A 49 -13.50 -3.94 16.95
N TYR A 50 -13.25 -2.64 16.74
CA TYR A 50 -13.31 -2.04 15.40
C TYR A 50 -12.26 -2.61 14.45
N ILE A 51 -11.04 -2.90 14.95
CA ILE A 51 -10.00 -3.53 14.13
C ILE A 51 -10.46 -4.93 13.67
N LYS A 52 -11.02 -5.75 14.58
CA LYS A 52 -11.56 -7.06 14.23
C LYS A 52 -12.69 -6.93 13.21
N GLU A 53 -13.60 -5.97 13.41
CA GLU A 53 -14.71 -5.72 12.49
C GLU A 53 -14.24 -5.34 11.08
N ILE A 54 -13.21 -4.49 10.98
CA ILE A 54 -12.60 -4.11 9.70
C ILE A 54 -11.97 -5.33 9.02
N VAL A 55 -11.21 -6.15 9.76
CA VAL A 55 -10.56 -7.37 9.24
C VAL A 55 -11.60 -8.37 8.72
N GLU A 56 -12.69 -8.58 9.47
CA GLU A 56 -13.81 -9.41 9.03
C GLU A 56 -14.52 -8.83 7.80
N ALA A 57 -14.68 -7.52 7.72
CA ALA A 57 -15.28 -6.85 6.56
C ALA A 57 -14.36 -6.93 5.32
N PHE A 58 -13.03 -7.02 5.51
CA PHE A 58 -12.11 -7.43 4.46
C PHE A 58 -12.18 -8.93 4.11
N ARG A 59 -13.02 -9.70 4.80
CA ARG A 59 -13.15 -11.16 4.69
C ARG A 59 -11.83 -11.89 4.90
N ILE A 60 -11.03 -11.38 5.83
CA ILE A 60 -9.79 -12.02 6.26
C ILE A 60 -10.10 -12.79 7.54
N PRO A 61 -9.77 -14.09 7.61
CA PRO A 61 -10.02 -14.88 8.80
C PRO A 61 -9.19 -14.38 9.99
N ILE A 62 -9.85 -14.38 11.14
CA ILE A 62 -9.26 -14.05 12.43
C ILE A 62 -8.99 -15.35 13.18
N LEU A 63 -7.75 -15.51 13.67
CA LEU A 63 -7.37 -16.61 14.54
C LEU A 63 -7.14 -16.09 15.96
N GLU A 64 -7.78 -16.73 16.93
CA GLU A 64 -7.69 -16.42 18.36
C GLU A 64 -8.01 -17.70 19.15
N LYS A 65 -7.23 -18.00 20.19
CA LYS A 65 -7.43 -19.20 21.00
C LYS A 65 -7.07 -18.95 22.46
N GLU A 66 -8.03 -19.14 23.35
CA GLU A 66 -7.81 -19.02 24.80
C GLU A 66 -6.71 -19.98 25.27
N GLY A 67 -5.87 -19.49 26.19
CA GLY A 67 -4.74 -20.25 26.75
C GLY A 67 -3.47 -20.22 25.91
N TYR A 68 -3.49 -19.64 24.71
CA TYR A 68 -2.33 -19.52 23.82
C TYR A 68 -2.12 -18.08 23.39
N GLU A 69 -0.88 -17.74 23.03
CA GLU A 69 -0.53 -16.41 22.54
C GLU A 69 -0.57 -16.39 21.01
N ALA A 70 -0.74 -15.20 20.43
CA ALA A 70 -0.76 -15.04 18.97
C ALA A 70 0.48 -15.67 18.31
N ASP A 71 1.63 -15.59 18.96
CA ASP A 71 2.88 -16.17 18.47
C ASP A 71 2.81 -17.70 18.33
N ASP A 72 2.11 -18.39 19.22
CA ASP A 72 1.95 -19.85 19.19
C ASP A 72 1.01 -20.28 18.05
N LEU A 73 -0.03 -19.48 17.79
CA LEU A 73 -0.93 -19.70 16.67
C LEU A 73 -0.18 -19.49 15.34
N ILE A 74 0.59 -18.41 15.22
CA ILE A 74 1.43 -18.12 14.06
C ILE A 74 2.44 -19.27 13.84
N GLY A 75 3.14 -19.69 14.89
CA GLY A 75 4.10 -20.78 14.83
C GLY A 75 3.49 -22.10 14.39
N THR A 76 2.28 -22.41 14.88
CA THR A 76 1.53 -23.60 14.48
C THR A 76 1.13 -23.56 13.01
N VAL A 77 0.57 -22.44 12.54
CA VAL A 77 0.17 -22.28 11.13
C VAL A 77 1.39 -22.33 10.22
N ALA A 78 2.46 -21.60 10.53
CA ALA A 78 3.68 -21.57 9.73
C ALA A 78 4.33 -22.95 9.62
N LYS A 79 4.40 -23.72 10.72
CA LYS A 79 4.94 -25.08 10.70
C LYS A 79 4.12 -26.03 9.84
N ARG A 80 2.79 -25.96 9.90
CA ARG A 80 1.89 -26.78 9.07
C ARG A 80 2.04 -26.42 7.60
N ALA A 81 1.99 -25.12 7.27
CA ALA A 81 2.16 -24.60 5.90
C ALA A 81 3.47 -25.06 5.28
N ARG A 82 4.58 -24.92 6.01
CA ARG A 82 5.89 -25.42 5.59
C ARG A 82 5.89 -26.92 5.31
N GLY A 83 5.24 -27.71 6.17
CA GLY A 83 5.11 -29.16 6.00
C GLY A 83 4.40 -29.56 4.70
N GLU A 84 3.57 -28.68 4.16
CA GLU A 84 2.85 -28.84 2.89
C GLU A 84 3.51 -28.09 1.72
N GLY A 85 4.71 -27.52 1.93
CA GLY A 85 5.48 -26.83 0.89
C GLY A 85 4.97 -25.43 0.54
N ILE A 86 4.16 -24.82 1.41
CA ILE A 86 3.65 -23.45 1.26
C ILE A 86 4.67 -22.48 1.86
N ASP A 87 4.99 -21.42 1.10
CA ASP A 87 5.85 -20.33 1.57
C ASP A 87 5.05 -19.36 2.44
N VAL A 88 5.63 -18.95 3.56
CA VAL A 88 4.95 -18.15 4.60
C VAL A 88 5.72 -16.87 4.86
N VAL A 89 5.00 -15.75 4.90
CA VAL A 89 5.53 -14.46 5.35
C VAL A 89 4.81 -14.07 6.63
N ILE A 90 5.54 -14.09 7.75
CA ILE A 90 5.07 -13.60 9.04
C ILE A 90 5.22 -12.09 9.05
N VAL A 91 4.12 -11.35 9.19
CA VAL A 91 4.17 -9.89 9.27
C VAL A 91 4.18 -9.48 10.74
N SER A 92 5.36 -9.20 11.28
CA SER A 92 5.53 -8.77 12.68
C SER A 92 6.87 -8.08 12.90
N GLY A 93 6.92 -7.17 13.88
CA GLY A 93 8.15 -6.60 14.41
C GLY A 93 8.73 -7.37 15.60
N ASP A 94 8.04 -8.40 16.09
CA ASP A 94 8.49 -9.17 17.26
C ASP A 94 9.72 -10.03 16.90
N LYS A 95 10.77 -9.91 17.71
CA LYS A 95 12.02 -10.65 17.51
C LYS A 95 11.85 -12.15 17.84
N ASP A 96 10.85 -12.51 18.65
CA ASP A 96 10.70 -13.88 19.15
C ASP A 96 10.20 -14.80 18.03
N LEU A 97 9.38 -14.27 17.12
CA LEU A 97 8.93 -14.93 15.89
C LEU A 97 10.07 -15.25 14.92
N LEU A 98 11.23 -14.59 15.04
CA LEU A 98 12.40 -14.90 14.22
C LEU A 98 12.91 -16.33 14.45
N GLN A 99 12.50 -17.00 15.54
CA GLN A 99 12.83 -18.41 15.78
C GLN A 99 12.15 -19.37 14.78
N LEU A 100 11.07 -18.92 14.13
CA LEU A 100 10.30 -19.68 13.16
C LEU A 100 10.85 -19.56 11.73
N VAL A 101 11.78 -18.61 11.50
CA VAL A 101 12.31 -18.31 10.16
C VAL A 101 13.17 -19.45 9.64
N ASP A 102 12.93 -19.85 8.39
CA ASP A 102 13.72 -20.84 7.65
C ASP A 102 13.72 -20.52 6.15
N GLU A 103 13.97 -21.52 5.29
CA GLU A 103 14.01 -21.32 3.83
C GLU A 103 12.65 -20.98 3.21
N ARG A 104 11.53 -21.37 3.86
CA ARG A 104 10.16 -21.13 3.38
C ARG A 104 9.37 -20.16 4.25
N VAL A 105 9.77 -20.01 5.52
CA VAL A 105 9.15 -19.07 6.46
C VAL A 105 10.06 -17.85 6.62
N THR A 106 9.57 -16.68 6.22
CA THR A 106 10.27 -15.40 6.38
C THR A 106 9.48 -14.45 7.27
N GLN A 107 10.13 -13.43 7.82
CA GLN A 107 9.44 -12.40 8.63
C GLN A 107 9.62 -11.01 8.02
N LEU A 108 8.53 -10.30 7.81
CA LEU A 108 8.49 -8.92 7.32
C LEU A 108 8.18 -7.97 8.48
N ASP A 109 9.13 -7.09 8.81
CA ASP A 109 8.92 -5.96 9.72
C ASP A 109 8.48 -4.73 8.90
N THR A 110 7.18 -4.44 8.89
CA THR A 110 6.62 -3.33 8.11
C THR A 110 6.96 -1.95 8.66
N MET A 111 7.46 -1.85 9.90
CA MET A 111 7.88 -0.57 10.47
C MET A 111 9.27 -0.18 9.97
N ARG A 112 10.13 -1.17 9.68
CA ARG A 112 11.47 -0.98 9.12
C ARG A 112 11.56 -1.25 7.62
N ASP A 113 10.52 -1.84 7.04
CA ASP A 113 10.49 -2.31 5.65
C ASP A 113 11.61 -3.34 5.38
N GLU A 114 11.86 -4.21 6.36
CA GLU A 114 12.93 -5.22 6.32
C GLU A 114 12.35 -6.65 6.28
N LEU A 115 12.88 -7.48 5.39
CA LEU A 115 12.57 -8.90 5.29
C LEU A 115 13.71 -9.73 5.92
N TYR A 116 13.35 -10.61 6.84
CA TYR A 116 14.26 -11.49 7.55
C TYR A 116 14.12 -12.93 7.06
N GLY A 117 15.17 -13.43 6.41
CA GLY A 117 15.43 -14.85 6.21
C GLY A 117 16.50 -15.37 7.19
N PRO A 118 16.93 -16.64 7.06
CA PRO A 118 17.86 -17.25 8.01
C PRO A 118 19.19 -16.52 8.14
N LYS A 119 19.71 -15.98 7.03
CA LYS A 119 20.99 -15.25 7.00
C LYS A 119 20.88 -13.89 7.68
N GLU A 120 19.77 -13.20 7.44
CA GLU A 120 19.49 -11.88 8.00
C GLU A 120 19.27 -12.00 9.52
N VAL A 121 18.59 -13.07 9.97
CA VAL A 121 18.46 -13.40 11.40
C VAL A 121 19.83 -13.66 12.02
N GLU A 122 20.67 -14.48 11.39
CA GLU A 122 22.01 -14.77 11.91
C GLU A 122 22.90 -13.52 11.96
N ALA A 123 22.82 -12.65 10.97
CA ALA A 123 23.52 -11.36 10.98
C ALA A 123 23.03 -10.44 12.12
N LYS A 124 21.71 -10.38 12.35
CA LYS A 124 21.09 -9.51 13.37
C LYS A 124 21.27 -10.01 14.80
N LEU A 125 21.08 -11.31 15.02
CA LEU A 125 21.05 -11.92 16.35
C LEU A 125 22.29 -12.74 16.66
N GLY A 126 23.17 -12.99 15.70
CA GLY A 126 24.41 -13.72 15.90
C GLY A 126 24.21 -15.19 16.24
N VAL A 127 23.02 -15.75 16.02
CA VAL A 127 22.68 -17.17 16.15
C VAL A 127 21.66 -17.51 15.07
N LYS A 128 21.57 -18.80 14.71
CA LYS A 128 20.56 -19.29 13.78
C LYS A 128 19.14 -19.11 14.37
N PRO A 129 18.09 -18.97 13.53
CA PRO A 129 16.69 -18.93 13.97
C PRO A 129 16.34 -19.99 15.04
N SER A 130 16.65 -21.25 14.75
CA SER A 130 16.37 -22.40 15.63
C SER A 130 17.05 -22.34 17.00
N SER A 131 18.09 -21.52 17.15
CA SER A 131 18.89 -21.38 18.37
C SER A 131 18.54 -20.14 19.19
N ILE A 132 17.55 -19.35 18.76
CA ILE A 132 17.08 -18.16 19.50
C ILE A 132 16.56 -18.55 20.89
N PRO A 133 15.72 -19.61 21.06
CA PRO A 133 15.25 -20.00 22.39
C PRO A 133 16.39 -20.48 23.30
N ASP A 134 17.41 -21.14 22.75
CA ASP A 134 18.61 -21.53 23.52
C ASP A 134 19.38 -20.31 24.04
N MET A 135 19.55 -19.30 23.19
CA MET A 135 20.19 -18.04 23.57
C MET A 135 19.38 -17.32 24.65
N MET A 136 18.04 -17.24 24.49
CA MET A 136 17.14 -16.62 25.47
C MET A 136 17.09 -17.41 26.78
N GLY A 137 17.24 -18.74 26.74
CA GLY A 137 17.41 -19.56 27.94
C GLY A 137 18.60 -19.14 28.80
N LEU A 138 19.67 -18.61 28.17
CA LEU A 138 20.85 -18.11 28.86
C LEU A 138 20.77 -16.65 29.25
N CYS A 139 20.37 -15.75 28.33
CA CYS A 139 20.40 -14.31 28.61
C CYS A 139 19.10 -13.76 29.21
N GLY A 140 18.02 -14.55 29.19
CA GLY A 140 16.70 -14.11 29.57
C GLY A 140 16.12 -13.07 28.61
N ASP A 141 14.96 -12.54 29.01
CA ASP A 141 14.31 -11.41 28.38
C ASP A 141 13.64 -10.52 29.45
N PRO A 142 14.19 -9.33 29.72
CA PRO A 142 13.62 -8.45 30.72
C PRO A 142 12.22 -7.91 30.34
N ILE A 143 11.87 -7.85 29.04
CA ILE A 143 10.56 -7.35 28.60
C ILE A 143 9.46 -8.32 29.02
N ASP A 144 9.72 -9.62 28.88
CA ASP A 144 8.79 -10.70 29.23
C ASP A 144 9.04 -11.29 30.61
N ASN A 145 9.96 -10.68 31.35
CA ASN A 145 10.40 -11.13 32.66
C ASN A 145 10.90 -12.59 32.63
N ILE A 146 11.55 -13.01 31.54
CA ILE A 146 12.23 -14.30 31.43
C ILE A 146 13.59 -14.18 32.13
N PRO A 147 13.88 -15.01 33.15
CA PRO A 147 14.98 -14.73 34.09
C PRO A 147 16.38 -15.00 33.51
N GLY A 148 16.54 -15.98 32.62
CA GLY A 148 17.85 -16.37 32.08
C GLY A 148 18.81 -16.90 33.15
N VAL A 149 20.12 -16.83 32.91
CA VAL A 149 21.17 -17.18 33.87
C VAL A 149 21.86 -15.91 34.36
N PRO A 150 21.89 -15.64 35.68
CA PRO A 150 22.54 -14.46 36.24
C PRO A 150 24.00 -14.32 35.79
N GLY A 151 24.34 -13.16 35.26
CA GLY A 151 25.69 -12.85 34.79
C GLY A 151 26.00 -13.30 33.35
N ILE A 152 25.04 -13.91 32.64
CA ILE A 152 25.18 -14.24 31.21
C ILE A 152 24.37 -13.23 30.39
N GLY A 153 25.07 -12.29 29.75
CA GLY A 153 24.44 -11.35 28.81
C GLY A 153 24.31 -11.93 27.39
N LYS A 154 23.60 -11.21 26.52
CA LYS A 154 23.35 -11.61 25.12
C LYS A 154 24.61 -12.03 24.35
N LYS A 155 25.71 -11.28 24.44
CA LYS A 155 26.97 -11.61 23.73
C LYS A 155 27.58 -12.94 24.19
N THR A 156 27.61 -13.17 25.50
CA THR A 156 28.10 -14.43 26.08
C THR A 156 27.19 -15.58 25.69
N ALA A 157 25.87 -15.40 25.74
CA ALA A 157 24.91 -16.41 25.30
C ALA A 157 25.11 -16.78 23.82
N GLN A 158 25.26 -15.79 22.92
CA GLN A 158 25.56 -16.02 21.50
C GLN A 158 26.83 -16.86 21.31
N GLU A 159 27.92 -16.51 21.99
CA GLU A 159 29.20 -17.23 21.89
C GLU A 159 29.05 -18.69 22.34
N LEU A 160 28.40 -18.91 23.48
CA LEU A 160 28.17 -20.25 24.02
C LEU A 160 27.29 -21.08 23.09
N ILE A 161 26.18 -20.53 22.59
CA ILE A 161 25.29 -21.26 21.68
C ILE A 161 25.95 -21.55 20.33
N ARG A 162 26.76 -20.65 19.78
CA ARG A 162 27.57 -20.97 18.59
C ARG A 162 28.55 -22.10 18.83
N ARG A 163 29.14 -22.17 20.03
CA ARG A 163 30.13 -23.17 20.39
C ARG A 163 29.53 -24.56 20.63
N TYR A 164 28.39 -24.64 21.32
CA TYR A 164 27.78 -25.91 21.74
C TYR A 164 26.57 -26.33 20.90
N GLY A 165 26.03 -25.43 20.08
CA GLY A 165 24.87 -25.66 19.22
C GLY A 165 23.51 -25.56 19.92
N SER A 166 23.39 -26.05 21.16
CA SER A 166 22.16 -26.01 21.96
C SER A 166 22.45 -25.72 23.43
N LEU A 167 21.41 -25.30 24.15
CA LEU A 167 21.47 -25.12 25.60
C LEU A 167 21.76 -26.45 26.32
N GLU A 168 21.12 -27.55 25.90
CA GLU A 168 21.31 -28.86 26.52
C GLU A 168 22.75 -29.35 26.36
N ALA A 169 23.33 -29.23 25.17
CA ALA A 169 24.72 -29.61 24.92
C ALA A 169 25.72 -28.76 25.74
N LEU A 170 25.44 -27.45 25.90
CA LEU A 170 26.21 -26.60 26.80
C LEU A 170 26.10 -27.10 28.24
N LEU A 171 24.88 -27.35 28.71
CA LEU A 171 24.59 -27.77 30.07
C LEU A 171 25.23 -29.13 30.40
N GLU A 172 25.42 -30.02 29.43
CA GLU A 172 26.11 -31.31 29.62
C GLU A 172 27.64 -31.18 29.62
N ARG A 173 28.21 -30.31 28.78
CA ARG A 173 29.66 -30.29 28.49
C ARG A 173 30.42 -29.13 29.14
N ALA A 174 29.72 -28.10 29.64
CA ALA A 174 30.36 -26.88 30.14
C ALA A 174 31.30 -27.11 31.33
N GLU A 175 31.04 -28.12 32.17
CA GLU A 175 31.84 -28.37 33.37
C GLU A 175 33.25 -28.86 33.03
N GLU A 176 33.40 -29.62 31.94
CA GLU A 176 34.66 -30.20 31.49
C GLU A 176 35.44 -29.28 30.54
N ASP A 177 34.82 -28.23 30.01
CA ASP A 177 35.43 -27.38 28.98
C ASP A 177 36.47 -26.39 29.56
N PRO A 178 37.78 -26.51 29.23
CA PRO A 178 38.80 -25.62 29.79
C PRO A 178 38.69 -24.17 29.30
N GLY A 179 37.97 -23.92 28.20
CA GLY A 179 37.75 -22.61 27.62
C GLY A 179 36.65 -21.78 28.31
N ILE A 180 35.90 -22.36 29.25
CA ILE A 180 34.91 -21.62 30.04
C ILE A 180 35.52 -21.20 31.40
N ARG A 181 35.40 -19.91 31.73
CA ARG A 181 35.84 -19.36 33.02
C ARG A 181 35.12 -20.05 34.19
N LYS A 182 35.84 -20.34 35.28
CA LYS A 182 35.30 -21.02 36.47
C LYS A 182 34.00 -20.43 36.99
N ARG A 183 33.90 -19.10 37.09
CA ARG A 183 32.69 -18.38 37.54
C ARG A 183 31.48 -18.61 36.62
N LEU A 184 31.71 -18.73 35.31
CA LEU A 184 30.65 -18.96 34.33
C LEU A 184 30.15 -20.41 34.42
N LYS A 185 31.05 -21.38 34.60
CA LYS A 185 30.67 -22.79 34.86
C LYS A 185 29.78 -22.90 36.10
N GLU A 186 30.19 -22.22 37.18
CA GLU A 186 29.43 -22.21 38.43
C GLU A 186 28.03 -21.59 38.25
N ALA A 187 27.94 -20.45 37.55
CA ALA A 187 26.66 -19.81 37.25
C ALA A 187 25.74 -20.73 36.43
N ILE A 188 26.25 -21.37 35.37
CA ILE A 188 25.50 -22.30 34.53
C ILE A 188 25.02 -23.51 35.35
N ARG A 189 25.89 -24.07 36.20
CA ARG A 189 25.58 -25.23 37.04
C ARG A 189 24.50 -24.92 38.07
N GLN A 190 24.63 -23.80 38.79
CA GLN A 190 23.67 -23.38 39.82
C GLN A 190 22.30 -23.01 39.24
N ASN A 191 22.26 -22.50 38.00
CA ASN A 191 21.04 -22.02 37.36
C ASN A 191 20.56 -22.94 36.22
N ARG A 192 20.97 -24.22 36.22
CA ARG A 192 20.61 -25.18 35.16
C ARG A 192 19.11 -25.22 34.89
N GLN A 193 18.30 -25.40 35.95
CA GLN A 193 16.85 -25.48 35.80
C GLN A 193 16.23 -24.15 35.37
N GLN A 194 16.76 -23.02 35.84
CA GLN A 194 16.30 -21.70 35.44
C GLN A 194 16.57 -21.43 33.95
N ALA A 195 17.70 -21.91 33.42
CA ALA A 195 18.01 -21.80 32.00
C ALA A 195 17.04 -22.62 31.14
N LEU A 196 16.74 -23.85 31.56
CA LEU A 196 15.77 -24.72 30.88
C LEU A 196 14.36 -24.14 30.92
N LEU A 197 13.94 -23.62 32.08
CA LEU A 197 12.68 -22.90 32.24
C LEU A 197 12.61 -21.68 31.31
N SER A 198 13.67 -20.88 31.28
CA SER A 198 13.75 -19.69 30.43
C SER A 198 13.67 -20.04 28.94
N LYS A 199 14.34 -21.12 28.52
CA LYS A 199 14.22 -21.65 27.16
C LYS A 199 12.80 -22.09 26.85
N GLN A 200 12.16 -22.82 27.78
CA GLN A 200 10.78 -23.27 27.62
C GLN A 200 9.81 -22.10 27.46
N LEU A 201 9.95 -21.04 28.26
CA LEU A 201 9.13 -19.84 28.16
C LEU A 201 9.35 -19.09 26.84
N ALA A 202 10.59 -18.99 26.36
CA ALA A 202 10.95 -18.32 25.10
C ALA A 202 10.62 -19.13 23.84
N THR A 203 10.39 -20.44 23.97
CA THR A 203 10.07 -21.30 22.82
C THR A 203 8.61 -21.10 22.44
N ILE A 204 8.36 -20.80 21.16
CA ILE A 204 7.01 -20.74 20.60
C ILE A 204 6.44 -22.14 20.47
N ASP A 205 5.23 -22.35 20.99
CA ASP A 205 4.53 -23.61 20.80
C ASP A 205 3.99 -23.68 19.36
N THR A 206 4.29 -24.78 18.68
CA THR A 206 3.89 -25.02 17.28
C THR A 206 2.88 -26.16 17.17
N GLN A 207 2.22 -26.50 18.27
CA GLN A 207 1.26 -27.60 18.39
C GLN A 207 -0.09 -27.14 18.95
N VAL A 208 -0.45 -25.87 18.77
CA VAL A 208 -1.75 -25.36 19.19
C VAL A 208 -2.87 -26.17 18.50
N PRO A 209 -3.90 -26.62 19.24
CA PRO A 209 -5.01 -27.41 18.68
C PRO A 209 -5.95 -26.50 17.87
N LEU A 210 -5.51 -26.15 16.66
CA LEU A 210 -6.25 -25.39 15.66
C LEU A 210 -6.82 -26.33 14.60
N GLU A 211 -8.08 -26.09 14.23
CA GLU A 211 -8.78 -26.74 13.11
C GLU A 211 -9.04 -25.68 12.04
N PHE A 212 -8.48 -25.87 10.85
CA PHE A 212 -8.68 -25.02 9.68
C PHE A 212 -8.31 -25.77 8.41
N ARG A 213 -8.75 -25.28 7.26
CA ARG A 213 -8.31 -25.68 5.92
C ARG A 213 -7.65 -24.49 5.22
N TRP A 214 -6.74 -24.75 4.29
CA TRP A 214 -6.05 -23.66 3.58
C TRP A 214 -6.98 -22.80 2.74
N GLU A 215 -8.09 -23.36 2.27
CA GLU A 215 -9.14 -22.61 1.57
C GLU A 215 -9.76 -21.53 2.46
N ASP A 216 -9.78 -21.74 3.78
CA ASP A 216 -10.38 -20.81 4.72
C ASP A 216 -9.54 -19.53 4.85
N PHE A 217 -8.26 -19.57 4.45
CA PHE A 217 -7.35 -18.43 4.39
C PHE A 217 -7.35 -17.69 3.05
N ARG A 218 -8.01 -18.22 2.01
CA ARG A 218 -8.02 -17.58 0.69
C ARG A 218 -8.75 -16.24 0.76
N LEU A 219 -8.14 -15.22 0.17
CA LEU A 219 -8.74 -13.89 0.13
C LEU A 219 -9.95 -13.86 -0.80
N ALA A 220 -11.04 -13.26 -0.32
CA ALA A 220 -12.24 -12.97 -1.09
C ALA A 220 -12.41 -11.46 -1.27
N PRO A 221 -13.22 -11.00 -2.25
CA PRO A 221 -13.58 -9.59 -2.35
C PRO A 221 -14.21 -9.11 -1.02
N PRO A 222 -13.82 -7.92 -0.53
CA PRO A 222 -14.30 -7.41 0.74
C PRO A 222 -15.80 -7.09 0.71
N ASP A 223 -16.41 -7.04 1.89
CA ASP A 223 -17.75 -6.51 2.08
C ASP A 223 -17.72 -4.98 2.03
N GLU A 224 -17.98 -4.42 0.85
CA GLU A 224 -17.90 -2.97 0.64
C GLU A 224 -18.91 -2.19 1.49
N GLU A 225 -20.13 -2.72 1.67
CA GLU A 225 -21.18 -2.03 2.41
C GLU A 225 -20.79 -1.91 3.88
N ARG A 226 -20.31 -3.02 4.47
CA ARG A 226 -19.83 -3.04 5.86
C ARG A 226 -18.60 -2.15 6.04
N LEU A 227 -17.63 -2.19 5.13
CA LEU A 227 -16.46 -1.30 5.18
C LEU A 227 -16.84 0.18 5.05
N LYS A 228 -17.75 0.52 4.12
CA LYS A 228 -18.25 1.90 3.96
C LYS A 228 -18.94 2.39 5.23
N ALA A 229 -19.75 1.54 5.89
CA ALA A 229 -20.41 1.88 7.14
C ALA A 229 -19.39 2.17 8.26
N ILE A 230 -18.47 1.23 8.52
CA ILE A 230 -17.45 1.37 9.57
C ILE A 230 -16.56 2.60 9.32
N PHE A 231 -16.08 2.80 8.09
CA PHE A 231 -15.21 3.93 7.79
C PHE A 231 -15.94 5.29 7.83
N ARG A 232 -17.26 5.33 7.60
CA ARG A 232 -18.05 6.56 7.82
C ARG A 232 -18.20 6.86 9.30
N GLU A 233 -18.52 5.85 10.11
CA GLU A 233 -18.62 5.99 11.57
C GLU A 233 -17.31 6.47 12.20
N LEU A 234 -16.18 5.93 11.74
CA LEU A 234 -14.85 6.28 12.23
C LEU A 234 -14.24 7.53 11.55
N GLU A 235 -14.98 8.21 10.66
CA GLU A 235 -14.52 9.38 9.89
C GLU A 235 -13.24 9.11 9.05
N PHE A 236 -13.04 7.88 8.63
CA PHE A 236 -11.92 7.42 7.81
C PHE A 236 -12.10 7.79 6.32
N HIS A 237 -12.36 9.07 6.05
CA HIS A 237 -12.66 9.60 4.72
C HIS A 237 -11.59 9.30 3.67
N ARG A 238 -10.31 9.24 4.09
CA ARG A 238 -9.22 8.87 3.18
C ARG A 238 -9.38 7.44 2.68
N PHE A 239 -9.69 6.49 3.57
CA PHE A 239 -9.87 5.08 3.19
C PHE A 239 -11.14 4.87 2.38
N LEU A 240 -12.23 5.60 2.69
CA LEU A 240 -13.42 5.60 1.84
C LEU A 240 -13.11 6.00 0.40
N LYS A 241 -12.36 7.09 0.22
CA LYS A 241 -11.97 7.58 -1.11
C LYS A 241 -11.00 6.64 -1.82
N GLU A 242 -10.02 6.09 -1.11
CA GLU A 242 -8.99 5.22 -1.68
C GLU A 242 -9.56 3.86 -2.11
N LEU A 243 -10.52 3.31 -1.35
CA LEU A 243 -11.06 1.97 -1.60
C LEU A 243 -12.36 1.99 -2.41
N PHE A 244 -13.13 3.06 -2.30
CA PHE A 244 -14.44 3.20 -2.94
C PHE A 244 -14.57 4.54 -3.64
N PRO A 245 -13.72 4.81 -4.66
CA PRO A 245 -13.87 6.03 -5.44
C PRO A 245 -15.23 6.02 -6.16
N GLU A 246 -16.00 7.10 -6.02
CA GLU A 246 -17.23 7.28 -6.78
C GLU A 246 -16.86 7.71 -8.21
N ARG A 247 -17.26 6.91 -9.20
CA ARG A 247 -17.23 7.35 -10.61
C ARG A 247 -18.49 8.18 -10.86
N THR A 248 -18.34 9.48 -11.09
CA THR A 248 -19.49 10.39 -11.24
C THR A 248 -19.75 10.82 -12.69
N LEU A 249 -18.88 10.45 -13.64
CA LEU A 249 -19.01 10.80 -15.06
C LEU A 249 -19.28 9.55 -15.93
N SER A 250 -20.26 9.65 -16.82
CA SER A 250 -20.52 8.70 -17.90
C SER A 250 -19.69 9.06 -19.14
N GLU A 251 -19.14 8.06 -19.81
CA GLU A 251 -18.34 8.21 -21.05
C GLU A 251 -19.22 8.15 -22.31
N GLU A 252 -20.53 7.92 -22.18
CA GLU A 252 -21.45 7.73 -23.33
C GLU A 252 -21.54 8.97 -24.25
N GLY A 253 -21.30 10.17 -23.71
CA GLY A 253 -21.31 11.43 -24.45
C GLY A 253 -19.94 11.87 -24.98
N TYR A 254 -18.94 10.98 -25.01
CA TYR A 254 -17.62 11.30 -25.52
C TYR A 254 -17.47 10.93 -26.99
N HIS A 255 -17.16 11.92 -27.81
CA HIS A 255 -17.13 11.81 -29.26
C HIS A 255 -15.70 11.97 -29.80
N LEU A 256 -15.30 11.06 -30.68
CA LEU A 256 -14.08 11.20 -31.45
C LEU A 256 -14.39 11.90 -32.78
N VAL A 257 -13.66 12.98 -33.09
CA VAL A 257 -13.87 13.80 -34.29
C VAL A 257 -12.71 13.60 -35.27
N THR A 258 -12.84 12.63 -36.15
CA THR A 258 -11.83 12.28 -37.17
C THR A 258 -12.24 12.69 -38.58
N GLU A 259 -13.53 12.95 -38.80
CA GLU A 259 -14.08 13.34 -40.10
C GLU A 259 -14.37 14.84 -40.15
N LYS A 260 -14.27 15.41 -41.36
CA LYS A 260 -14.44 16.84 -41.60
C LYS A 260 -15.86 17.30 -41.29
N GLU A 261 -16.85 16.48 -41.65
CA GLU A 261 -18.26 16.76 -41.45
C GLU A 261 -18.60 16.91 -39.96
N ASP A 262 -17.99 16.06 -39.11
CA ASP A 262 -18.16 16.09 -37.66
C ASP A 262 -17.48 17.32 -37.06
N LEU A 263 -16.29 17.68 -37.54
CA LEU A 263 -15.62 18.92 -37.13
C LEU A 263 -16.47 20.15 -37.49
N GLU A 264 -17.04 20.20 -38.69
CA GLU A 264 -17.91 21.30 -39.10
C GLU A 264 -19.21 21.35 -38.29
N ALA A 265 -19.77 20.20 -37.93
CA ALA A 265 -20.91 20.11 -37.03
C ALA A 265 -20.58 20.67 -35.64
N LEU A 266 -19.44 20.28 -35.07
CA LEU A 266 -18.95 20.78 -33.79
C LEU A 266 -18.71 22.30 -33.83
N VAL A 267 -18.05 22.82 -34.88
CA VAL A 267 -17.82 24.26 -35.04
C VAL A 267 -19.13 25.04 -35.11
N ARG A 268 -20.15 24.52 -35.80
CA ARG A 268 -21.49 25.15 -35.84
C ARG A 268 -22.13 25.22 -34.46
N ARG A 269 -21.92 24.22 -33.61
CA ARG A 269 -22.38 24.23 -32.21
C ARG A 269 -21.61 25.24 -31.38
N LEU A 270 -20.28 25.26 -31.48
CA LEU A 270 -19.42 26.19 -30.76
C LEU A 270 -19.75 27.65 -31.06
N ARG A 271 -20.07 27.99 -32.31
CA ARG A 271 -20.49 29.35 -32.70
C ARG A 271 -21.80 29.81 -32.04
N LYS A 272 -22.64 28.89 -31.59
CA LYS A 272 -23.92 29.18 -30.93
C LYS A 272 -23.84 29.08 -29.41
N ALA A 273 -22.74 28.59 -28.87
CA ALA A 273 -22.56 28.38 -27.44
C ALA A 273 -22.17 29.71 -26.77
N GLU A 274 -22.64 29.91 -25.53
CA GLU A 274 -22.18 31.04 -24.71
C GLU A 274 -20.72 30.87 -24.29
N GLY A 275 -20.28 29.62 -24.16
CA GLY A 275 -18.89 29.26 -23.93
C GLY A 275 -18.67 27.75 -23.94
N PHE A 276 -17.41 27.34 -23.85
CA PHE A 276 -17.00 25.95 -23.83
C PHE A 276 -15.68 25.76 -23.04
N ALA A 277 -15.49 24.57 -22.49
CA ALA A 277 -14.21 24.15 -21.94
C ALA A 277 -13.27 23.71 -23.07
N LEU A 278 -11.99 24.06 -22.95
CA LEU A 278 -10.93 23.74 -23.89
C LEU A 278 -9.70 23.23 -23.15
N ASP A 279 -9.13 22.15 -23.64
CA ASP A 279 -7.83 21.62 -23.27
C ASP A 279 -7.10 21.08 -24.52
N LEU A 280 -5.76 21.14 -24.51
CA LEU A 280 -4.94 20.63 -25.60
C LEU A 280 -4.01 19.52 -25.12
N GLU A 281 -4.06 18.40 -25.83
CA GLU A 281 -3.08 17.34 -25.67
C GLU A 281 -1.85 17.62 -26.52
N SER A 282 -0.67 17.37 -25.95
CA SER A 282 0.59 17.77 -26.56
C SER A 282 1.76 16.81 -26.26
N THR A 283 2.85 16.97 -26.99
CA THR A 283 4.04 16.12 -26.85
C THR A 283 4.99 16.50 -25.71
N SER A 284 4.81 17.65 -25.04
CA SER A 284 5.79 18.16 -24.06
C SER A 284 5.17 19.07 -23.01
N ARG A 285 5.70 19.07 -21.79
CA ARG A 285 5.28 20.04 -20.74
C ARG A 285 5.77 21.46 -20.97
N ASP A 286 6.70 21.67 -21.90
CA ASP A 286 7.14 23.01 -22.30
C ASP A 286 6.28 23.50 -23.49
N PRO A 287 5.41 24.51 -23.31
CA PRO A 287 4.51 24.98 -24.35
C PRO A 287 5.24 25.66 -25.52
N MET A 288 6.52 26.01 -25.39
CA MET A 288 7.32 26.55 -26.50
C MET A 288 7.92 25.46 -27.41
N MET A 289 7.97 24.22 -26.93
CA MET A 289 8.52 23.06 -27.66
C MET A 289 7.45 22.03 -28.03
N ALA A 290 6.30 22.03 -27.33
CA ALA A 290 5.21 21.09 -27.55
C ALA A 290 4.66 21.12 -28.98
N GLN A 291 4.29 19.96 -29.50
CA GLN A 291 3.49 19.84 -30.72
C GLN A 291 2.06 19.44 -30.34
N LEU A 292 1.07 19.91 -31.10
CA LEU A 292 -0.32 19.55 -30.90
C LEU A 292 -0.55 18.07 -31.23
N VAL A 293 -1.22 17.37 -30.32
CA VAL A 293 -1.65 15.98 -30.48
C VAL A 293 -3.16 15.88 -30.60
N GLY A 294 -3.92 16.69 -29.85
CA GLY A 294 -5.36 16.78 -30.01
C GLY A 294 -6.00 17.93 -29.24
N PHE A 295 -7.28 18.18 -29.52
CA PHE A 295 -8.10 19.16 -28.84
C PHE A 295 -9.21 18.44 -28.07
N ALA A 296 -9.38 18.78 -26.80
CA ALA A 296 -10.54 18.38 -26.01
C ALA A 296 -11.47 19.58 -25.82
N ILE A 297 -12.74 19.40 -26.16
CA ILE A 297 -13.76 20.45 -26.09
C ILE A 297 -15.03 19.92 -25.45
N SER A 298 -15.53 20.61 -24.43
CA SER A 298 -16.82 20.31 -23.81
C SER A 298 -17.74 21.53 -23.81
N LEU A 299 -18.98 21.33 -24.25
CA LEU A 299 -20.01 22.37 -24.27
C LEU A 299 -21.00 22.24 -23.11
N SER A 300 -21.10 21.05 -22.51
CA SER A 300 -22.06 20.76 -21.44
C SER A 300 -21.59 19.57 -20.59
N PRO A 301 -22.08 19.44 -19.35
CA PRO A 301 -21.73 18.29 -18.50
C PRO A 301 -22.01 16.97 -19.21
N HIS A 302 -21.08 16.01 -19.07
CA HIS A 302 -21.16 14.66 -19.65
C HIS A 302 -21.12 14.59 -21.18
N GLU A 303 -20.77 15.69 -21.87
CA GLU A 303 -20.59 15.72 -23.31
C GLU A 303 -19.24 16.37 -23.66
N ALA A 304 -18.40 15.65 -24.40
CA ALA A 304 -17.10 16.15 -24.81
C ALA A 304 -16.65 15.57 -26.16
N TYR A 305 -15.78 16.30 -26.82
CA TYR A 305 -15.29 16.02 -28.16
C TYR A 305 -13.76 16.01 -28.14
N TYR A 306 -13.18 14.93 -28.64
CA TYR A 306 -11.75 14.82 -28.86
C TYR A 306 -11.44 14.88 -30.36
N ILE A 307 -10.65 15.87 -30.77
CA ILE A 307 -10.20 16.07 -32.15
C ILE A 307 -8.71 15.70 -32.23
N PRO A 308 -8.35 14.49 -32.65
CA PRO A 308 -6.96 14.07 -32.80
C PRO A 308 -6.32 14.70 -34.05
N VAL A 309 -5.08 15.19 -33.90
CA VAL A 309 -4.31 15.84 -34.98
C VAL A 309 -2.84 15.41 -35.08
N GLY A 310 -2.36 14.64 -34.10
CA GLY A 310 -0.92 14.33 -33.99
C GLY A 310 -0.59 13.00 -33.32
N HIS A 311 -1.51 12.04 -33.28
CA HIS A 311 -1.21 10.68 -32.82
C HIS A 311 -0.40 9.91 -33.87
N ASP A 312 0.67 9.25 -33.44
CA ASP A 312 1.68 8.61 -34.31
C ASP A 312 2.13 7.22 -33.81
N TYR A 313 1.21 6.49 -33.15
CA TYR A 313 1.41 5.08 -32.81
C TYR A 313 1.30 4.17 -34.04
N LEU A 314 1.80 2.94 -33.89
CA LEU A 314 1.76 1.95 -34.98
C LEU A 314 0.31 1.59 -35.30
N GLY A 315 -0.12 1.89 -36.53
CA GLY A 315 -1.50 1.64 -36.97
C GLY A 315 -2.49 2.76 -36.62
N ALA A 316 -2.00 3.94 -36.22
CA ALA A 316 -2.86 5.11 -36.02
C ALA A 316 -3.73 5.38 -37.27
N PRO A 317 -5.05 5.53 -37.11
CA PRO A 317 -5.93 5.81 -38.22
C PRO A 317 -5.68 7.23 -38.76
N PRO A 318 -6.15 7.53 -39.99
CA PRO A 318 -6.09 8.88 -40.53
C PRO A 318 -6.70 9.92 -39.59
N GLN A 319 -6.05 11.07 -39.48
CA GLN A 319 -6.47 12.20 -38.67
C GLN A 319 -6.57 13.45 -39.55
N LEU A 320 -7.40 14.41 -39.16
CA LEU A 320 -7.49 15.68 -39.86
C LEU A 320 -6.16 16.44 -39.74
N PRO A 321 -5.67 17.07 -40.82
CA PRO A 321 -4.47 17.90 -40.74
C PRO A 321 -4.65 19.03 -39.72
N VAL A 322 -3.64 19.24 -38.87
CA VAL A 322 -3.67 20.26 -37.81
C VAL A 322 -4.04 21.66 -38.33
N ASP A 323 -3.51 22.04 -39.51
CA ASP A 323 -3.80 23.33 -40.13
C ASP A 323 -5.27 23.47 -40.57
N GLU A 324 -5.90 22.38 -41.00
CA GLU A 324 -7.33 22.38 -41.36
C GLU A 324 -8.20 22.53 -40.11
N VAL A 325 -7.89 21.77 -39.04
CA VAL A 325 -8.58 21.85 -37.76
C VAL A 325 -8.49 23.25 -37.18
N LEU A 326 -7.27 23.81 -37.12
CA LEU A 326 -7.02 25.18 -36.65
C LEU A 326 -7.77 26.19 -37.51
N THR A 327 -7.75 26.08 -38.83
CA THR A 327 -8.47 26.99 -39.72
C THR A 327 -9.97 27.02 -39.42
N ARG A 328 -10.58 25.86 -39.13
CA ARG A 328 -12.02 25.77 -38.80
C ARG A 328 -12.33 26.29 -37.40
N LEU A 329 -11.48 25.98 -36.42
CA LEU A 329 -11.67 26.41 -35.03
C LEU A 329 -11.26 27.87 -34.81
N LYS A 330 -10.42 28.47 -35.66
CA LYS A 330 -9.88 29.82 -35.46
C LYS A 330 -10.97 30.85 -35.19
N GLY A 331 -12.04 30.83 -35.98
CA GLY A 331 -13.15 31.75 -35.80
C GLY A 331 -13.79 31.68 -34.41
N VAL A 332 -13.93 30.49 -33.82
CA VAL A 332 -14.50 30.34 -32.47
C VAL A 332 -13.46 30.57 -31.37
N LEU A 333 -12.19 30.22 -31.59
CA LEU A 333 -11.11 30.41 -30.61
C LEU A 333 -10.72 31.88 -30.46
N GLU A 334 -10.76 32.67 -31.54
CA GLU A 334 -10.42 34.10 -31.52
C GLU A 334 -11.61 35.03 -31.23
N ASP A 335 -12.83 34.48 -31.14
CA ASP A 335 -14.02 35.26 -30.78
C ASP A 335 -13.99 35.63 -29.29
N GLU A 336 -14.11 36.92 -28.97
CA GLU A 336 -14.13 37.39 -27.58
C GLU A 336 -15.51 37.23 -26.92
N GLY A 337 -16.58 37.13 -27.72
CA GLY A 337 -17.96 36.95 -27.25
C GLY A 337 -18.26 35.51 -26.80
N ILE A 338 -17.52 34.53 -27.29
CA ILE A 338 -17.65 33.12 -26.87
C ILE A 338 -16.67 32.87 -25.73
N LYS A 339 -17.16 32.50 -24.55
CA LYS A 339 -16.32 32.28 -23.36
C LYS A 339 -15.53 30.97 -23.46
N LYS A 340 -14.26 31.00 -23.05
CA LYS A 340 -13.40 29.81 -22.94
C LYS A 340 -13.07 29.55 -21.49
N TYR A 341 -13.24 28.30 -21.10
CA TYR A 341 -12.90 27.79 -19.79
C TYR A 341 -11.79 26.76 -19.96
N GLY A 342 -10.89 26.65 -19.00
CA GLY A 342 -9.85 25.63 -19.02
C GLY A 342 -9.14 25.59 -17.68
N GLN A 343 -8.09 24.79 -17.59
CA GLN A 343 -7.27 24.70 -16.39
C GLN A 343 -5.80 24.80 -16.80
N ASN A 344 -5.05 25.74 -16.22
CA ASN A 344 -3.74 26.12 -16.74
C ASN A 344 -3.81 26.57 -18.23
N ILE A 345 -4.90 27.26 -18.61
CA ILE A 345 -5.22 27.63 -20.01
C ILE A 345 -4.18 28.55 -20.65
N LYS A 346 -3.29 29.14 -19.85
CA LYS A 346 -2.10 29.85 -20.31
C LYS A 346 -1.19 28.93 -21.17
N TYR A 347 -1.11 27.65 -20.82
CA TYR A 347 -0.36 26.67 -21.58
C TYR A 347 -0.92 26.51 -23.00
N ASP A 348 -2.24 26.30 -23.10
CA ASP A 348 -2.97 26.18 -24.37
C ASP A 348 -2.87 27.46 -25.21
N TYR A 349 -3.01 28.62 -24.55
CA TYR A 349 -2.84 29.93 -25.17
C TYR A 349 -1.48 30.07 -25.87
N ILE A 350 -0.38 29.64 -25.23
CA ILE A 350 0.97 29.72 -25.80
C ILE A 350 1.10 28.79 -27.00
N ILE A 351 0.59 27.55 -26.91
CA ILE A 351 0.63 26.60 -28.03
C ILE A 351 -0.15 27.15 -29.22
N LEU A 352 -1.41 27.55 -29.02
CA LEU A 352 -2.24 28.12 -30.09
C LEU A 352 -1.58 29.34 -30.75
N GLY A 353 -0.93 30.19 -29.95
CA GLY A 353 -0.18 31.34 -30.45
C GLY A 353 0.95 30.95 -31.41
N ARG A 354 1.66 29.84 -31.15
CA ARG A 354 2.69 29.30 -32.06
C ARG A 354 2.11 28.80 -33.38
N TYR A 355 0.86 28.34 -33.35
CA TYR A 355 0.10 27.94 -34.54
C TYR A 355 -0.70 29.09 -35.17
N GLY A 356 -0.44 30.34 -34.79
CA GLY A 356 -1.05 31.51 -35.41
C GLY A 356 -2.53 31.74 -35.05
N VAL A 357 -2.98 31.17 -33.92
CA VAL A 357 -4.32 31.37 -33.34
C VAL A 357 -4.20 32.16 -32.05
N LYS A 358 -4.83 33.33 -31.99
CA LYS A 358 -4.87 34.17 -30.79
C LYS A 358 -6.10 33.85 -29.96
N LEU A 359 -5.98 32.91 -29.01
CA LEU A 359 -7.07 32.54 -28.12
C LEU A 359 -7.61 33.78 -27.36
N ARG A 360 -8.91 34.06 -27.53
CA ARG A 360 -9.63 35.16 -26.87
C ARG A 360 -10.83 34.64 -26.10
N GLY A 361 -11.43 35.50 -25.28
CA GLY A 361 -12.63 35.16 -24.51
C GLY A 361 -12.34 34.22 -23.34
N ILE A 362 -11.09 34.11 -22.87
CA ILE A 362 -10.76 33.32 -21.68
C ILE A 362 -11.50 33.92 -20.48
N SER A 363 -12.50 33.19 -19.97
CA SER A 363 -13.38 33.66 -18.92
C SER A 363 -13.06 33.06 -17.56
N CYS A 364 -12.47 31.86 -17.50
CA CYS A 364 -12.00 31.25 -16.26
C CYS A 364 -10.83 30.30 -16.52
N ASP A 365 -9.87 30.31 -15.61
CA ASP A 365 -8.90 29.24 -15.43
C ASP A 365 -9.17 28.59 -14.07
N ALA A 366 -9.54 27.31 -14.05
CA ALA A 366 -9.91 26.60 -12.83
C ALA A 366 -8.78 26.57 -11.79
N MET A 367 -7.52 26.53 -12.22
CA MET A 367 -6.36 26.59 -11.32
C MET A 367 -6.28 27.95 -10.61
N VAL A 368 -6.50 29.04 -11.35
CA VAL A 368 -6.49 30.41 -10.80
C VAL A 368 -7.71 30.64 -9.91
N ALA A 369 -8.89 30.17 -10.32
CA ALA A 369 -10.10 30.26 -9.51
C ALA A 369 -9.93 29.53 -8.17
N ALA A 370 -9.36 28.32 -8.19
CA ALA A 370 -9.08 27.56 -6.98
C ALA A 370 -8.06 28.27 -6.06
N TYR A 371 -7.04 28.91 -6.63
CA TYR A 371 -6.08 29.72 -5.87
C TYR A 371 -6.74 30.93 -5.19
N LEU A 372 -7.65 31.62 -5.89
CA LEU A 372 -8.36 32.77 -5.32
C LEU A 372 -9.32 32.37 -4.21
N LEU A 373 -9.93 31.18 -4.29
CA LEU A 373 -10.80 30.66 -3.24
C LEU A 373 -10.03 30.25 -1.98
N ASP A 374 -8.86 29.65 -2.16
CA ASP A 374 -8.03 29.17 -1.05
C ASP A 374 -6.55 29.15 -1.46
N PRO A 375 -5.80 30.23 -1.18
CA PRO A 375 -4.40 30.34 -1.57
C PRO A 375 -3.47 29.47 -0.69
N THR A 376 -3.98 28.88 0.39
CA THR A 376 -3.19 28.06 1.32
C THR A 376 -2.97 26.63 0.83
N ARG A 377 -3.65 26.23 -0.27
CA ARG A 377 -3.51 24.90 -0.85
C ARG A 377 -2.11 24.68 -1.38
N ARG A 378 -1.65 23.44 -1.24
CA ARG A 378 -0.36 23.00 -1.76
C ARG A 378 -0.39 22.62 -3.25
N VAL A 379 -1.55 22.20 -3.75
CA VAL A 379 -1.72 21.64 -5.10
C VAL A 379 -3.00 22.17 -5.73
N TYR A 380 -2.91 22.53 -7.01
CA TYR A 380 -4.01 23.09 -7.82
C TYR A 380 -4.17 22.38 -9.18
N ASN A 381 -3.69 21.13 -9.30
CA ASN A 381 -3.84 20.32 -10.52
C ASN A 381 -5.29 19.82 -10.69
N LEU A 382 -5.69 19.42 -11.91
CA LEU A 382 -7.10 19.12 -12.22
C LEU A 382 -7.59 17.95 -11.39
N GLU A 383 -6.77 16.89 -11.30
CA GLU A 383 -7.05 15.68 -10.52
C GLU A 383 -7.45 16.01 -9.08
N SER A 384 -6.69 16.88 -8.40
CA SER A 384 -7.00 17.26 -7.01
C SER A 384 -8.26 18.11 -6.92
N LEU A 385 -8.49 19.00 -7.89
CA LEU A 385 -9.65 19.88 -7.92
C LEU A 385 -10.94 19.09 -8.23
N ALA A 386 -10.92 18.20 -9.23
CA ALA A 386 -12.04 17.32 -9.58
C ALA A 386 -12.39 16.40 -8.40
N GLN A 387 -11.39 15.77 -7.77
CA GLN A 387 -11.62 14.92 -6.62
C GLN A 387 -12.24 15.66 -5.44
N GLN A 388 -11.82 16.89 -5.20
CA GLN A 388 -12.33 17.66 -4.06
C GLN A 388 -13.71 18.25 -4.32
N PHE A 389 -13.87 18.94 -5.44
CA PHE A 389 -15.06 19.75 -5.71
C PHE A 389 -16.18 18.93 -6.35
N LEU A 390 -15.85 17.85 -7.05
CA LEU A 390 -16.81 17.01 -7.78
C LEU A 390 -16.85 15.56 -7.26
N GLY A 391 -15.99 15.20 -6.30
CA GLY A 391 -15.89 13.82 -5.83
C GLY A 391 -15.34 12.84 -6.87
N HIS A 392 -14.90 13.33 -8.03
CA HIS A 392 -14.55 12.53 -9.19
C HIS A 392 -13.07 12.18 -9.22
N GLN A 393 -12.74 10.89 -9.33
CA GLN A 393 -11.38 10.45 -9.57
C GLN A 393 -11.12 10.38 -11.08
N MET A 394 -10.27 11.29 -11.57
CA MET A 394 -9.86 11.31 -12.97
C MET A 394 -8.89 10.18 -13.30
N ILE A 395 -8.90 9.77 -14.58
CA ILE A 395 -7.87 8.98 -15.23
C ILE A 395 -6.58 9.80 -15.21
N THR A 396 -5.52 9.23 -14.66
CA THR A 396 -4.24 9.92 -14.57
C THR A 396 -3.45 9.82 -15.87
N TYR A 397 -2.62 10.84 -16.15
CA TYR A 397 -1.72 10.83 -17.31
C TYR A 397 -0.84 9.56 -17.35
N LYS A 398 -0.46 9.05 -16.17
CA LYS A 398 0.37 7.83 -16.06
C LYS A 398 -0.40 6.56 -16.45
N GLU A 399 -1.70 6.50 -16.17
CA GLU A 399 -2.55 5.36 -16.55
C GLU A 399 -2.78 5.32 -18.06
N VAL A 400 -2.96 6.48 -18.69
CA VAL A 400 -3.20 6.54 -20.14
C VAL A 400 -1.92 6.34 -20.95
N VAL A 401 -0.81 6.98 -20.56
CA VAL A 401 0.43 6.95 -21.34
C VAL A 401 1.37 5.79 -20.95
N GLY A 402 1.22 5.23 -19.75
CA GLY A 402 2.07 4.14 -19.27
C GLY A 402 3.52 4.58 -18.95
N LYS A 403 4.50 3.74 -19.31
CA LYS A 403 5.92 3.96 -18.98
C LYS A 403 6.67 4.60 -20.15
N GLY A 404 6.77 5.93 -20.15
CA GLY A 404 7.80 6.66 -20.88
C GLY A 404 7.55 6.92 -22.36
N GLU A 405 6.35 6.61 -22.87
CA GLU A 405 5.91 7.08 -24.19
C GLU A 405 5.24 8.46 -24.05
N GLY A 406 5.05 9.22 -25.12
CA GLY A 406 4.34 10.51 -25.07
C GLY A 406 2.85 10.33 -25.39
N PHE A 407 2.01 11.34 -25.12
CA PHE A 407 0.57 11.24 -25.38
C PHE A 407 0.22 10.92 -26.85
N GLN A 408 1.07 11.33 -27.80
CA GLN A 408 0.95 10.99 -29.22
C GLN A 408 0.99 9.47 -29.52
N LYS A 409 1.43 8.65 -28.57
CA LYS A 409 1.49 7.20 -28.70
C LYS A 409 0.24 6.48 -28.18
N VAL A 410 -0.72 7.21 -27.62
CA VAL A 410 -1.94 6.64 -27.05
C VAL A 410 -2.94 6.30 -28.15
N GLU A 411 -3.59 5.14 -28.08
CA GLU A 411 -4.66 4.78 -29.03
C GLU A 411 -5.84 5.75 -28.95
N LEU A 412 -6.48 6.05 -30.08
CA LEU A 412 -7.46 7.16 -30.15
C LEU A 412 -8.65 7.00 -29.20
N GLU A 413 -9.17 5.79 -29.01
CA GLU A 413 -10.28 5.56 -28.09
C GLU A 413 -9.87 5.79 -26.63
N GLN A 414 -8.65 5.42 -26.27
CA GLN A 414 -8.10 5.66 -24.94
C GLN A 414 -7.77 7.14 -24.73
N ALA A 415 -7.21 7.79 -25.75
CA ALA A 415 -6.94 9.23 -25.75
C ALA A 415 -8.22 10.05 -25.62
N LYS A 416 -9.28 9.69 -26.36
CA LYS A 416 -10.62 10.28 -26.24
C LYS A 416 -11.13 10.14 -24.82
N ARG A 417 -11.10 8.93 -24.27
CA ARG A 417 -11.60 8.67 -22.92
C ARG A 417 -10.91 9.53 -21.85
N TYR A 418 -9.60 9.67 -21.95
CA TYR A 418 -8.81 10.49 -21.03
C TYR A 418 -9.05 11.99 -21.24
N ALA A 419 -8.96 12.48 -22.48
CA ALA A 419 -9.00 13.92 -22.76
C ALA A 419 -10.41 14.51 -22.64
N CYS A 420 -11.46 13.71 -22.81
CA CYS A 420 -12.85 14.14 -22.67
C CYS A 420 -13.36 14.17 -21.23
N GLU A 421 -12.64 13.55 -20.30
CA GLU A 421 -12.96 13.52 -18.87
C GLU A 421 -12.72 14.86 -18.18
#